data_AF-A0A2R5GEG6-F1
#
_entry.id   AF-A0A2R5GEG6-F1
#
_cell.length_a   1.000
_cell.length_b   1.000
_cell.length_c   1.000
_cell.angle_alpha   90.00
_cell.angle_beta   90.00
_cell.angle_gamma   90.00
#
_symmetry.space_group_name_H-M   'P 1'
#
loop_
_entity.id
_entity.type
_entity.pdbx_description
1 polymer ?
#
loop_
_entity_poly.entity_id
_entity_poly.type
_entity_poly.pdbx_seq_one_letter_code
_entity_poly.pdbx_strand_id
1 'polypeptide(L)'
;MAAAKDTCPRSALVRILSYECSPGDVAINYALVAWSTVLCAEGILAAFEPATAAKSDTSSGGSTKSQGERPGDADSRRTGRAVVWAVNAYLWGFQIGLCLAVDCVGISIVWSAHAGILIALARSLEIDATPFLRQKLRNFAGACIAAWTYYALVEPPITTVAHAAAVAMGLGIGDLIRRWAYAARRS
;
A
#
# COMPACT_ATOMS: atom_id res chain seq x y z
N MET A 1 31.45 29.73 20.56
CA MET A 1 31.33 30.08 19.12
C MET A 1 30.28 29.17 18.52
N ALA A 2 29.06 29.68 18.28
CA ALA A 2 28.03 28.94 17.57
C ALA A 2 28.35 29.00 16.09
N ALA A 3 28.65 27.86 15.47
CA ALA A 3 28.81 27.77 14.03
C ALA A 3 27.46 28.12 13.38
N ALA A 4 27.44 29.21 12.62
CA ALA A 4 26.32 29.53 11.74
C ALA A 4 26.16 28.34 10.78
N LYS A 5 25.11 27.55 10.97
CA LYS A 5 24.70 26.55 9.99
C LYS A 5 24.28 27.32 8.75
N ASP A 6 25.05 27.20 7.68
CA ASP A 6 24.68 27.60 6.33
C ASP A 6 23.37 26.90 5.96
N THR A 7 22.25 27.57 6.22
CA THR A 7 20.95 27.17 5.72
C THR A 7 20.89 27.55 4.24
N CYS A 8 21.54 26.75 3.41
CA CYS A 8 21.24 26.76 1.98
C CYS A 8 19.74 26.47 1.86
N PRO A 9 18.92 27.37 1.28
CA PRO A 9 17.50 27.15 1.11
C PRO A 9 17.32 26.14 -0.03
N ARG A 10 17.64 24.88 0.23
CA ARG A 10 17.13 23.79 -0.59
C ARG A 10 15.61 23.91 -0.53
N SER A 11 14.99 24.03 -1.69
CA SER A 11 13.53 24.11 -1.79
C SER A 11 12.92 22.96 -0.98
N ALA A 12 11.80 23.20 -0.30
CA ALA A 12 11.14 22.19 0.54
C ALA A 12 11.02 20.83 -0.19
N LEU A 13 10.81 20.87 -1.50
CA LEU A 13 10.74 19.71 -2.39
C LEU A 13 12.05 18.91 -2.45
N VAL A 14 13.21 19.57 -2.48
CA VAL A 14 14.51 18.90 -2.39
C VAL A 14 14.69 18.26 -1.03
N ARG A 15 14.32 18.92 0.08
CA ARG A 15 14.40 18.32 1.42
C ARG A 15 13.52 17.08 1.58
N ILE A 16 12.31 17.11 1.01
CA ILE A 16 11.37 15.99 1.01
C ILE A 16 11.96 14.75 0.32
N LEU A 17 12.65 14.96 -0.81
CA LEU A 17 13.24 13.87 -1.59
C LEU A 17 14.62 13.46 -1.09
N SER A 18 15.38 14.41 -0.55
CA SER A 18 16.80 14.23 -0.27
C SER A 18 17.11 13.70 1.11
N TYR A 19 16.11 13.54 2.01
CA TYR A 19 16.21 12.95 3.35
C TYR A 19 17.58 13.19 4.00
N GLU A 20 17.72 14.13 4.95
CA GLU A 20 19.02 14.36 5.64
C GLU A 20 19.52 13.17 6.48
N CYS A 21 18.90 11.99 6.36
CA CYS A 21 19.28 10.72 6.96
C CYS A 21 20.39 9.99 6.21
N SER A 22 20.83 8.85 6.77
CA SER A 22 21.82 8.00 6.12
C SER A 22 21.27 7.47 4.77
N PRO A 23 22.13 7.24 3.76
CA PRO A 23 21.71 6.62 2.49
C PRO A 23 20.98 5.28 2.67
N GLY A 24 21.29 4.55 3.75
CA GLY A 24 20.62 3.29 4.11
C GLY A 24 19.15 3.49 4.48
N ASP A 25 18.83 4.50 5.29
CA ASP A 25 17.46 4.78 5.72
C ASP A 25 16.58 5.17 4.53
N VAL A 26 17.14 5.95 3.60
CA VAL A 26 16.50 6.32 2.34
C VAL A 26 16.19 5.07 1.53
N ALA A 27 17.21 4.23 1.27
CA ALA A 27 17.04 3.01 0.50
C ALA A 27 15.97 2.08 1.09
N ILE A 28 15.97 1.89 2.41
CA ILE A 28 14.98 1.05 3.11
C ILE A 28 13.57 1.62 2.93
N ASN A 29 13.37 2.92 3.13
CA ASN A 29 12.06 3.53 3.00
C ASN A 29 11.52 3.42 1.57
N TYR A 30 12.35 3.71 0.56
CA TYR A 30 11.91 3.62 -0.84
C TYR A 30 11.65 2.17 -1.25
N ALA A 31 12.43 1.21 -0.77
CA ALA A 31 12.18 -0.21 -0.98
C ALA A 31 10.84 -0.65 -0.35
N LEU A 32 10.55 -0.22 0.88
CA LEU A 32 9.26 -0.49 1.55
C LEU A 32 8.09 0.15 0.81
N VAL A 33 8.23 1.39 0.32
CA VAL A 33 7.17 2.03 -0.49
C VAL A 33 6.95 1.30 -1.80
N ALA A 34 8.01 0.96 -2.54
CA ALA A 34 7.89 0.23 -3.80
C ALA A 34 7.22 -1.14 -3.58
N TRP A 35 7.68 -1.90 -2.59
CA TRP A 35 7.13 -3.21 -2.29
C TRP A 35 5.67 -3.12 -1.81
N SER A 36 5.36 -2.21 -0.89
CA SER A 36 3.99 -2.02 -0.38
C SER A 36 3.02 -1.56 -1.46
N THR A 37 3.45 -0.71 -2.40
CA THR A 37 2.66 -0.28 -3.55
C THR A 37 2.25 -1.46 -4.42
N VAL A 38 3.21 -2.33 -4.75
CA VAL A 38 2.94 -3.54 -5.56
C VAL A 38 1.98 -4.48 -4.83
N LEU A 39 2.22 -4.76 -3.55
CA LEU A 39 1.34 -5.63 -2.77
C LEU A 39 -0.07 -5.05 -2.63
N CYS A 40 -0.19 -3.74 -2.40
CA CYS A 40 -1.47 -3.05 -2.30
C CYS A 40 -2.23 -3.13 -3.63
N ALA A 41 -1.54 -2.94 -4.76
CA ALA A 41 -2.13 -3.11 -6.08
C ALA A 41 -2.62 -4.54 -6.31
N GLU A 42 -1.78 -5.56 -6.01
CA GLU A 42 -2.17 -6.97 -6.09
C GLU A 42 -3.42 -7.26 -5.23
N GLY A 43 -3.45 -6.77 -3.99
CA GLY A 43 -4.57 -6.96 -3.06
C GLY A 43 -5.87 -6.29 -3.53
N ILE A 44 -5.79 -5.06 -4.03
CA ILE A 44 -6.95 -4.35 -4.57
C ILE A 44 -7.47 -5.06 -5.82
N LEU A 45 -6.59 -5.44 -6.76
CA LEU A 45 -7.00 -6.15 -7.98
C LEU A 45 -7.67 -7.49 -7.65
N ALA A 46 -7.11 -8.25 -6.71
CA ALA A 46 -7.72 -9.50 -6.23
C ALA A 46 -9.13 -9.28 -5.62
N ALA A 47 -9.37 -8.13 -4.98
CA ALA A 47 -10.70 -7.79 -4.47
C ALA A 47 -11.74 -7.58 -5.60
N PHE A 48 -11.31 -7.17 -6.79
CA PHE A 48 -12.17 -6.98 -7.97
C PHE A 48 -12.24 -8.21 -8.90
N GLU A 49 -11.43 -9.25 -8.68
CA GLU A 49 -11.50 -10.47 -9.48
C GLU A 49 -12.81 -11.23 -9.22
N PRO A 50 -13.45 -11.83 -10.25
CA PRO A 50 -14.65 -12.65 -10.08
C PRO A 50 -14.34 -13.95 -9.33
N ALA A 51 -15.20 -14.34 -8.38
CA ALA A 51 -15.03 -15.56 -7.57
C ALA A 51 -14.99 -16.86 -8.39
N THR A 52 -15.45 -16.84 -9.65
CA THR A 52 -15.51 -18.02 -10.53
C THR A 52 -14.16 -18.43 -11.13
N ALA A 53 -13.15 -17.55 -11.13
CA ALA A 53 -11.82 -17.88 -11.67
C ALA A 53 -11.01 -18.83 -10.77
N ALA A 54 -11.33 -18.93 -9.47
CA ALA A 54 -10.52 -19.68 -8.51
C ALA A 54 -10.75 -21.20 -8.51
N LYS A 55 -11.78 -21.71 -9.21
CA LYS A 55 -12.17 -23.14 -9.13
C LYS A 55 -11.82 -23.99 -10.35
N SER A 56 -11.27 -23.44 -11.43
CA SER A 56 -11.08 -24.19 -12.69
C SER A 56 -9.81 -25.06 -12.76
N ASP A 57 -8.84 -24.89 -11.87
CA ASP A 57 -7.46 -25.32 -12.18
C ASP A 57 -7.04 -26.70 -11.66
N THR A 58 -7.95 -27.56 -11.19
CA THR A 58 -7.57 -28.91 -10.70
C THR A 58 -8.11 -30.09 -11.51
N SER A 59 -8.79 -29.84 -12.64
CA SER A 59 -9.25 -30.92 -13.54
C SER A 59 -8.33 -31.04 -14.75
N SER A 60 -7.30 -31.87 -14.61
CA SER A 60 -6.40 -32.27 -15.69
C SER A 60 -7.14 -32.94 -16.84
N GLY A 61 -7.06 -32.34 -18.03
CA GLY A 61 -7.25 -33.05 -19.31
C GLY A 61 -8.50 -32.63 -20.07
N GLY A 62 -8.32 -31.80 -21.11
CA GLY A 62 -9.32 -31.69 -22.17
C GLY A 62 -9.48 -30.29 -22.75
N SER A 63 -8.83 -30.08 -23.90
CA SER A 63 -9.20 -29.11 -24.96
C SER A 63 -9.31 -27.63 -24.57
N THR A 64 -8.27 -26.89 -24.94
CA THR A 64 -8.17 -25.43 -25.01
C THR A 64 -9.12 -24.80 -26.04
N LYS A 65 -10.43 -25.03 -25.92
CA LYS A 65 -11.39 -24.13 -26.57
C LYS A 65 -11.39 -22.83 -25.77
N SER A 66 -10.78 -21.80 -26.38
CA SER A 66 -10.92 -20.38 -26.05
C SER A 66 -12.35 -20.09 -25.56
N GLN A 67 -12.54 -20.11 -24.25
CA GLN A 67 -13.75 -19.58 -23.64
C GLN A 67 -13.60 -18.07 -23.73
N GLY A 68 -14.35 -17.47 -24.66
CA GLY A 68 -14.35 -16.03 -24.85
C GLY A 68 -14.57 -15.31 -23.52
N GLU A 69 -13.71 -14.34 -23.23
CA GLU A 69 -13.82 -13.44 -22.08
C GLU A 69 -15.25 -12.93 -21.98
N ARG A 70 -15.90 -13.10 -20.82
CA ARG A 70 -17.22 -12.51 -20.62
C ARG A 70 -17.05 -10.98 -20.62
N PRO A 71 -17.92 -10.21 -21.30
CA PRO A 71 -17.80 -8.76 -21.37
C PRO A 71 -17.65 -8.04 -20.01
N GLY A 72 -18.19 -8.61 -18.93
CA GLY A 72 -18.08 -8.06 -17.57
C GLY A 72 -16.69 -8.17 -16.92
N ASP A 73 -15.85 -9.13 -17.33
CA ASP A 73 -14.55 -9.37 -16.68
C ASP A 73 -13.52 -8.29 -17.03
N ALA A 74 -13.67 -7.67 -18.20
CA ALA A 74 -12.80 -6.58 -18.64
C ALA A 74 -13.09 -5.29 -17.86
N ASP A 75 -14.37 -5.02 -17.57
CA ASP A 75 -14.79 -3.80 -16.87
C ASP A 75 -14.41 -3.82 -15.39
N SER A 76 -14.55 -4.97 -14.72
CA SER A 76 -14.12 -5.13 -13.33
C SER A 76 -12.61 -4.89 -13.16
N ARG A 77 -11.78 -5.44 -14.08
CA ARG A 77 -10.33 -5.21 -14.07
C ARG A 77 -9.96 -3.76 -14.34
N ARG A 78 -10.70 -3.07 -15.22
CA ARG A 78 -10.50 -1.64 -15.48
C ARG A 78 -10.80 -0.80 -14.23
N THR A 79 -11.91 -1.12 -13.56
CA THR A 79 -12.31 -0.49 -12.30
C THR A 79 -11.25 -0.70 -11.23
N GLY A 80 -10.82 -1.95 -11.00
CA GLY A 80 -9.76 -2.26 -10.02
C GLY A 80 -8.48 -1.48 -10.27
N ARG A 81 -8.01 -1.37 -11.53
CA ARG A 81 -6.85 -0.54 -11.87
C ARG A 81 -7.07 0.94 -11.55
N ALA A 82 -8.24 1.48 -11.86
CA ALA A 82 -8.58 2.87 -11.55
C ALA A 82 -8.56 3.11 -10.02
N VAL A 83 -9.05 2.17 -9.22
CA VAL A 83 -8.97 2.23 -7.75
C VAL A 83 -7.52 2.26 -7.27
N VAL A 84 -6.67 1.38 -7.79
CA VAL A 84 -5.23 1.35 -7.44
C VAL A 84 -4.58 2.70 -7.70
N TRP A 85 -4.81 3.29 -8.88
CA TRP A 85 -4.27 4.61 -9.22
C TRP A 85 -4.80 5.71 -8.31
N ALA A 86 -6.11 5.74 -8.06
CA ALA A 86 -6.74 6.76 -7.21
C ALA A 86 -6.21 6.69 -5.76
N VAL A 87 -6.11 5.49 -5.19
CA VAL A 87 -5.58 5.27 -3.84
C VAL A 87 -4.13 5.71 -3.74
N ASN A 88 -3.28 5.31 -4.68
CA ASN A 88 -1.87 5.71 -4.66
C ASN A 88 -1.71 7.22 -4.83
N ALA A 89 -2.44 7.83 -5.77
CA ALA A 89 -2.43 9.28 -5.96
C ALA A 89 -2.86 10.02 -4.69
N TYR A 90 -3.89 9.54 -4.00
CA TYR A 90 -4.34 10.09 -2.73
C TYR A 90 -3.26 9.99 -1.65
N LEU A 91 -2.66 8.82 -1.44
CA LEU A 91 -1.65 8.61 -0.40
C LEU A 91 -0.39 9.45 -0.64
N TRP A 92 0.07 9.54 -1.89
CA TRP A 92 1.19 10.40 -2.26
C TRP A 92 0.85 11.88 -2.10
N GLY A 93 -0.34 12.30 -2.55
CA GLY A 93 -0.82 13.66 -2.34
C GLY A 93 -0.89 14.04 -0.87
N PHE A 94 -1.37 13.12 -0.02
CA PHE A 94 -1.42 13.29 1.43
C PHE A 94 -0.03 13.41 2.05
N GLN A 95 0.93 12.54 1.67
CA GLN A 95 2.31 12.63 2.14
C GLN A 95 2.97 13.96 1.73
N ILE A 96 2.80 14.38 0.48
CA ILE A 96 3.31 15.67 -0.01
C ILE A 96 2.68 16.82 0.79
N GLY A 97 1.37 16.76 1.01
CA GLY A 97 0.64 17.75 1.82
C GLY A 97 1.17 17.84 3.24
N LEU A 98 1.39 16.71 3.93
CA LEU A 98 2.01 16.71 5.25
C LEU A 98 3.41 17.31 5.23
N CYS A 99 4.24 16.93 4.26
CA CYS A 99 5.60 17.48 4.16
C CYS A 99 5.59 19.00 3.99
N LEU A 100 4.63 19.55 3.25
CA LEU A 100 4.52 20.99 3.03
C LEU A 100 3.88 21.73 4.21
N ALA A 101 2.94 21.11 4.92
CA ALA A 101 2.14 21.76 5.95
C ALA A 101 2.74 21.69 7.35
N VAL A 102 3.41 20.59 7.69
CA VAL A 102 3.91 20.33 9.05
C VAL A 102 5.42 20.06 9.09
N ASP A 103 6.14 20.37 8.01
CA ASP A 103 7.59 20.17 7.85
C ASP A 103 8.03 18.72 8.21
N CYS A 104 7.17 17.74 7.93
CA CYS A 104 7.54 16.36 8.15
C CYS A 104 8.47 15.88 7.03
N VAL A 105 9.51 15.12 7.39
CA VAL A 105 10.39 14.47 6.43
C VAL A 105 10.07 12.99 6.43
N GLY A 106 9.55 12.50 5.30
CA GLY A 106 9.53 11.07 5.06
C GLY A 106 8.55 10.57 4.02
N ILE A 107 8.62 9.26 3.77
CA ILE A 107 7.65 8.53 2.94
C ILE A 107 6.98 7.38 3.70
N SER A 108 7.23 7.30 5.01
CA SER A 108 6.82 6.18 5.85
C SER A 108 5.33 6.15 6.18
N ILE A 109 4.64 7.28 5.99
CA ILE A 109 3.18 7.35 6.06
C ILE A 109 2.55 6.54 4.91
N VAL A 110 3.14 6.57 3.72
CA VAL A 110 2.59 5.88 2.54
C VAL A 110 2.60 4.37 2.75
N TRP A 111 3.76 3.78 3.09
CA TRP A 111 3.82 2.33 3.29
C TRP A 111 3.07 1.88 4.56
N SER A 112 2.94 2.75 5.58
CA SER A 112 2.09 2.47 6.75
C SER A 112 0.61 2.45 6.38
N ALA A 113 0.14 3.38 5.54
CA ALA A 113 -1.22 3.35 5.02
C ALA A 113 -1.48 2.12 4.15
N HIS A 114 -0.52 1.72 3.30
CA HIS A 114 -0.61 0.45 2.57
C HIS A 114 -0.73 -0.76 3.50
N ALA A 115 -0.01 -0.80 4.61
CA ALA A 115 -0.17 -1.87 5.60
C ALA A 115 -1.61 -1.93 6.14
N GLY A 116 -2.21 -0.78 6.47
CA GLY A 116 -3.62 -0.71 6.87
C GLY A 116 -4.57 -1.25 5.80
N ILE A 117 -4.39 -0.84 4.54
CA ILE A 117 -5.21 -1.31 3.41
C ILE A 117 -5.08 -2.84 3.27
N LEU A 118 -3.86 -3.35 3.28
CA LEU A 118 -3.58 -4.77 3.14
C LEU A 118 -4.18 -5.59 4.28
N ILE A 119 -4.17 -5.09 5.52
CA ILE A 119 -4.84 -5.76 6.66
C ILE A 119 -6.35 -5.83 6.42
N ALA A 120 -6.98 -4.73 6.00
CA ALA A 120 -8.41 -4.70 5.74
C ALA A 120 -8.81 -5.63 4.57
N LEU A 121 -8.02 -5.65 3.51
CA LEU A 121 -8.25 -6.55 2.37
C LEU A 121 -7.97 -8.01 2.74
N ALA A 122 -6.91 -8.31 3.50
CA ALA A 122 -6.60 -9.67 3.94
C ALA A 122 -7.75 -10.31 4.73
N ARG A 123 -8.42 -9.55 5.60
CA ARG A 123 -9.63 -10.02 6.32
C ARG A 123 -10.76 -10.44 5.40
N SER A 124 -10.81 -9.89 4.19
CA SER A 124 -11.81 -10.25 3.16
C SER A 124 -11.35 -11.38 2.24
N LEU A 125 -10.03 -11.46 2.03
CA LEU A 125 -9.38 -12.47 1.21
C LEU A 125 -9.06 -13.76 1.97
N GLU A 126 -9.24 -13.79 3.30
CA GLU A 126 -9.00 -14.98 4.14
C GLU A 126 -9.74 -16.23 3.65
N ILE A 127 -10.80 -16.05 2.85
CA ILE A 127 -11.56 -17.14 2.25
C ILE A 127 -10.82 -17.76 1.04
N ASP A 128 -10.02 -17.00 0.29
CA ASP A 128 -9.50 -17.44 -1.03
C ASP A 128 -8.03 -17.05 -1.35
N ALA A 129 -7.28 -16.43 -0.42
CA ALA A 129 -5.90 -16.02 -0.69
C ALA A 129 -4.96 -17.22 -0.90
N THR A 130 -4.21 -17.22 -2.00
CA THR A 130 -3.19 -18.23 -2.28
C THR A 130 -2.12 -18.27 -1.17
N PRO A 131 -1.51 -19.44 -0.87
CA PRO A 131 -0.43 -19.56 0.11
C PRO A 131 0.73 -18.58 -0.15
N PHE A 132 1.01 -18.31 -1.42
CA PHE A 132 2.05 -17.39 -1.86
C PHE A 132 1.74 -15.93 -1.46
N LEU A 133 0.51 -15.46 -1.73
CA LEU A 133 0.09 -14.11 -1.32
C LEU A 133 0.10 -13.98 0.20
N ARG A 134 -0.36 -15.02 0.93
CA ARG A 134 -0.32 -15.03 2.40
C ARG A 134 1.10 -14.90 2.94
N GLN A 135 2.08 -15.58 2.32
CA GLN A 135 3.48 -15.46 2.72
C GLN A 135 4.04 -14.06 2.44
N LYS A 136 3.75 -13.47 1.28
CA LYS A 136 4.12 -12.08 0.97
C LYS A 136 3.59 -11.09 2.01
N LEU A 137 2.31 -11.22 2.38
CA LEU A 137 1.67 -10.37 3.40
C LEU A 137 2.31 -10.54 4.78
N ARG A 138 2.63 -11.77 5.18
CA ARG A 138 3.35 -12.04 6.44
C ARG A 138 4.74 -11.40 6.46
N ASN A 139 5.50 -11.55 5.38
CA ASN A 139 6.83 -10.95 5.27
C ASN A 139 6.76 -9.41 5.35
N PHE A 140 5.81 -8.81 4.65
CA PHE A 140 5.60 -7.36 4.68
C PHE A 140 5.16 -6.86 6.06
N ALA A 141 4.24 -7.56 6.72
CA ALA A 141 3.82 -7.23 8.09
C ALA A 141 5.01 -7.29 9.07
N GLY A 142 5.86 -8.31 8.95
CA GLY A 142 7.09 -8.41 9.74
C GLY A 142 8.04 -7.23 9.51
N ALA A 143 8.23 -6.83 8.25
CA ALA A 143 9.05 -5.67 7.90
C ALA A 143 8.47 -4.35 8.47
N CYS A 144 7.15 -4.17 8.43
CA CYS A 144 6.48 -3.01 9.03
C CYS A 144 6.66 -2.96 10.55
N ILE A 145 6.49 -4.09 11.24
CA ILE A 145 6.67 -4.18 12.70
C ILE A 145 8.12 -3.84 13.06
N ALA A 146 9.10 -4.35 12.32
CA ALA A 146 10.50 -4.04 12.56
C ALA A 146 10.80 -2.55 12.36
N ALA A 147 10.31 -1.96 11.26
CA ALA A 147 10.48 -0.53 10.99
C ALA A 147 9.78 0.36 12.04
N TRP A 148 8.58 0.01 12.47
CA TRP A 148 7.87 0.74 13.54
C TRP A 148 8.57 0.62 14.87
N THR A 149 9.07 -0.56 15.22
CA THR A 149 9.84 -0.76 16.45
C THR A 149 11.08 0.10 16.43
N TYR A 150 11.81 0.14 15.31
CA TYR A 150 12.95 1.03 15.13
C TYR A 150 12.54 2.51 15.32
N TYR A 151 11.49 2.97 14.64
CA TYR A 151 11.06 4.37 14.75
C TYR A 151 10.55 4.74 16.14
N ALA A 152 9.83 3.85 16.83
CA ALA A 152 9.38 4.10 18.20
C ALA A 152 10.54 4.25 19.20
N LEU A 153 11.71 3.68 18.88
CA LEU A 153 12.90 3.75 19.73
C LEU A 153 13.81 4.95 19.41
N VAL A 154 13.87 5.37 18.15
CA VAL A 154 14.86 6.34 17.66
C VAL A 154 14.25 7.72 17.37
N GLU A 155 12.98 7.78 16.97
CA GLU A 155 12.32 9.01 16.55
C GLU A 155 11.41 9.60 17.64
N PRO A 156 11.07 10.90 17.55
CA PRO A 156 10.10 11.52 18.45
C PRO A 156 8.74 10.77 18.46
N PRO A 157 8.03 10.68 19.60
CA PRO A 157 6.78 9.91 19.72
C PRO A 157 5.67 10.32 18.73
N ILE A 158 5.69 11.56 18.25
CA ILE A 158 4.75 12.04 17.23
C ILE A 158 4.86 11.24 15.93
N THR A 159 6.04 10.74 15.59
CA THR A 159 6.29 9.89 14.42
C THR A 159 5.51 8.59 14.54
N THR A 160 5.56 7.92 15.69
CA THR A 160 4.80 6.69 15.96
C THR A 160 3.28 6.94 15.88
N VAL A 161 2.81 8.07 16.43
CA VAL A 161 1.40 8.45 16.34
C VAL A 161 0.98 8.66 14.89
N ALA A 162 1.82 9.30 14.07
CA ALA A 162 1.57 9.51 12.65
C ALA A 162 1.49 8.18 11.88
N HIS A 163 2.37 7.21 12.17
CA HIS A 163 2.30 5.86 11.58
C HIS A 163 1.03 5.11 11.99
N ALA A 164 0.64 5.19 13.26
CA ALA A 164 -0.60 4.58 13.74
C ALA A 164 -1.84 5.19 13.06
N ALA A 165 -1.88 6.52 12.92
CA ALA A 165 -2.92 7.23 12.20
C ALA A 165 -2.95 6.85 10.71
N ALA A 166 -1.78 6.70 10.08
CA ALA A 166 -1.68 6.26 8.69
C ALA A 166 -2.24 4.84 8.49
N VAL A 167 -1.95 3.91 9.40
CA VAL A 167 -2.56 2.56 9.38
C VAL A 167 -4.07 2.63 9.57
N ALA A 168 -4.56 3.44 10.49
CA ALA A 168 -6.01 3.62 10.69
C ALA A 168 -6.70 4.17 9.43
N MET A 169 -6.11 5.16 8.78
CA MET A 169 -6.56 5.68 7.48
C MET A 169 -6.57 4.57 6.42
N GLY A 170 -5.49 3.80 6.33
CA GLY A 170 -5.39 2.68 5.41
C GLY A 170 -6.45 1.61 5.63
N LEU A 171 -6.73 1.26 6.89
CA LEU A 171 -7.80 0.33 7.26
C LEU A 171 -9.17 0.82 6.77
N GLY A 172 -9.46 2.11 6.94
CA GLY A 172 -10.69 2.73 6.46
C GLY A 172 -10.83 2.66 4.93
N ILE A 173 -9.76 3.00 4.21
CA ILE A 173 -9.72 2.90 2.74
C ILE A 173 -9.92 1.45 2.28
N GLY A 174 -9.21 0.50 2.88
CA GLY A 174 -9.31 -0.91 2.52
C GLY A 174 -10.71 -1.49 2.79
N ASP A 175 -11.36 -1.10 3.90
CA ASP A 175 -12.74 -1.52 4.18
C ASP A 175 -13.75 -0.93 3.19
N LEU A 176 -13.54 0.33 2.75
CA LEU A 176 -14.35 0.94 1.70
C LEU A 176 -14.21 0.20 0.36
N ILE A 177 -12.97 -0.10 -0.05
CA ILE A 177 -12.68 -0.86 -1.27
C ILE A 177 -13.36 -2.23 -1.22
N ARG A 178 -13.23 -2.93 -0.09
CA ARG A 178 -13.87 -4.23 0.14
C ARG A 178 -15.38 -4.18 -0.04
N ARG A 179 -16.05 -3.20 0.59
CA ARG A 179 -17.50 -3.03 0.51
C ARG A 179 -17.94 -2.73 -0.93
N TRP A 180 -17.19 -1.89 -1.61
CA TRP A 180 -17.49 -1.52 -2.99
C TRP A 180 -17.30 -2.69 -3.95
N ALA A 181 -16.19 -3.41 -3.86
CA ALA A 181 -15.95 -4.60 -4.66
C ALA A 181 -17.02 -5.69 -4.43
N TYR A 182 -17.45 -5.87 -3.18
CA TYR A 182 -18.56 -6.77 -2.86
C TYR A 182 -19.89 -6.32 -3.48
N ALA A 183 -20.19 -5.02 -3.48
CA ALA A 183 -21.39 -4.48 -4.12
C ALA A 183 -21.36 -4.68 -5.65
N ALA A 184 -20.21 -4.41 -6.29
CA ALA A 184 -20.01 -4.58 -7.73
C ALA A 184 -20.16 -6.05 -8.19
N ARG A 185 -19.85 -7.02 -7.33
CA ARG A 185 -20.05 -8.45 -7.62
C ARG A 185 -21.52 -8.89 -7.58
N ARG A 186 -22.42 -8.10 -6.99
CA ARG A 186 -23.85 -8.42 -6.85
C ARG A 186 -24.74 -7.77 -7.91
N SER A 187 -24.24 -6.75 -8.62
CA SER A 187 -24.90 -6.09 -9.75
C SER A 187 -24.65 -6.83 -11.04
#